data_AF-A0A1R3KX46-F1
#
_entry.id   AF-A0A1R3KX46-F1
#
_cell.length_a   1.000
_cell.length_b   1.000
_cell.length_c   1.000
_cell.angle_alpha   90.00
_cell.angle_beta   90.00
_cell.angle_gamma   90.00
#
_symmetry.space_group_name_H-M   'P 1'
#
loop_
_entity.id
_entity.type
_entity.pdbx_description
1 polymer ?
#
loop_
_entity_poly.entity_id
_entity_poly.type
_entity_poly.pdbx_seq_one_letter_code
_entity_poly.pdbx_strand_id
1 'polypeptide(L)'
;MEEEPSCGGKDMVDSYVGLEEEGDRCCVVEDENPMILDDHGKEDEHVNFEFSQHLVGGISEPTLGMEFPSEDDARNFYNAYAKQTGFSIRVNSYYRSKKDNSIISREFCCSKEGFRREKRSRNVDSGDDSKRRRARPITREGCKALMTVRRRENGQWLMRKIG
;
A
#
# COMPACT_ATOMS: atom_id res chain seq x y z
N MET A 1 -13.22 39.26 35.87
CA MET A 1 -12.18 39.58 34.88
C MET A 1 -11.68 38.26 34.33
N GLU A 2 -12.41 37.71 33.36
CA GLU A 2 -12.12 36.58 32.45
C GLU A 2 -13.24 36.70 31.38
N GLU A 3 -13.08 36.42 30.09
CA GLU A 3 -11.93 36.55 29.18
C GLU A 3 -12.50 36.85 27.76
N GLU A 4 -11.67 37.03 26.73
CA GLU A 4 -12.09 37.45 25.38
C GLU A 4 -12.74 36.33 24.54
N PRO A 5 -13.66 36.69 23.62
CA PRO A 5 -13.77 35.95 22.36
C PRO A 5 -13.85 36.87 21.12
N SER A 6 -13.00 36.63 20.12
CA SER A 6 -13.15 37.22 18.79
C SER A 6 -12.64 36.27 17.70
N CYS A 7 -13.57 35.75 16.89
CA CYS A 7 -13.24 35.04 15.64
C CYS A 7 -13.54 35.95 14.45
N GLY A 8 -12.51 36.27 13.66
CA GLY A 8 -12.63 37.16 12.50
C GLY A 8 -12.67 36.37 11.19
N GLY A 9 -13.87 36.12 10.64
CA GLY A 9 -14.04 35.60 9.28
C GLY A 9 -13.84 36.67 8.19
N LYS A 10 -13.68 36.22 6.95
CA LYS A 10 -14.00 36.97 5.72
C LYS A 10 -14.46 36.01 4.63
N ASP A 11 -15.67 36.23 4.16
CA ASP A 11 -16.31 35.53 3.03
C ASP A 11 -15.88 36.12 1.67
N MET A 12 -16.63 35.80 0.60
CA MET A 12 -16.57 36.25 -0.81
C MET A 12 -15.93 35.24 -1.78
N VAL A 13 -16.55 34.84 -2.90
CA VAL A 13 -17.96 34.95 -3.38
C VAL A 13 -18.28 33.78 -4.33
N ASP A 14 -19.56 33.50 -4.53
CA ASP A 14 -20.08 32.51 -5.48
C ASP A 14 -19.89 32.89 -6.96
N SER A 15 -19.87 31.88 -7.85
CA SER A 15 -20.07 32.06 -9.30
C SER A 15 -20.41 30.73 -10.00
N TYR A 16 -21.65 30.61 -10.45
CA TYR A 16 -22.25 29.46 -11.15
C TYR A 16 -22.69 29.91 -12.57
N VAL A 17 -22.35 29.17 -13.65
CA VAL A 17 -23.23 28.50 -14.67
C VAL A 17 -22.39 27.92 -15.85
N GLY A 18 -22.70 26.69 -16.32
CA GLY A 18 -22.53 26.21 -17.71
C GLY A 18 -21.13 25.72 -18.14
N LEU A 19 -20.98 24.75 -19.06
CA LEU A 19 -21.94 23.98 -19.88
C LEU A 19 -21.53 22.48 -19.93
N GLU A 20 -22.43 21.60 -20.41
CA GLU A 20 -22.40 20.15 -20.18
C GLU A 20 -22.36 19.30 -21.48
N GLU A 21 -21.86 18.05 -21.54
CA GLU A 21 -21.06 17.27 -20.55
C GLU A 21 -19.61 17.03 -21.07
N GLU A 22 -19.15 15.94 -21.70
CA GLU A 22 -19.70 14.60 -22.00
C GLU A 22 -18.58 13.53 -21.93
N GLY A 23 -18.86 12.40 -21.26
CA GLY A 23 -18.28 11.10 -21.64
C GLY A 23 -16.86 10.71 -21.19
N ASP A 24 -16.52 10.76 -19.90
CA ASP A 24 -15.74 9.68 -19.21
C ASP A 24 -15.92 9.79 -17.68
N ARG A 25 -16.77 8.93 -17.10
CA ARG A 25 -17.18 9.03 -15.70
C ARG A 25 -16.30 8.25 -14.72
N CYS A 26 -15.03 8.05 -15.05
CA CYS A 26 -14.01 7.62 -14.09
C CYS A 26 -13.80 8.70 -13.01
N CYS A 27 -14.59 8.68 -11.93
CA CYS A 27 -14.54 9.72 -10.89
C CYS A 27 -13.22 9.73 -10.09
N VAL A 28 -12.22 10.44 -10.61
CA VAL A 28 -11.00 10.81 -9.89
C VAL A 28 -11.30 12.05 -9.04
N VAL A 29 -11.47 11.84 -7.73
CA VAL A 29 -11.39 12.93 -6.75
C VAL A 29 -10.09 12.77 -6.00
N GLU A 30 -9.14 13.67 -6.27
CA GLU A 30 -7.83 13.70 -5.62
C GLU A 30 -7.96 14.27 -4.20
N ASP A 31 -8.37 13.41 -3.26
CA ASP A 31 -8.04 13.55 -1.84
C ASP A 31 -8.42 12.26 -1.10
N GLU A 32 -7.44 11.59 -0.47
CA GLU A 32 -7.55 10.87 0.80
C GLU A 32 -6.15 10.32 1.17
N ASN A 33 -5.80 10.41 2.45
CA ASN A 33 -4.51 9.96 2.96
C ASN A 33 -4.38 8.41 2.90
N PRO A 34 -3.33 7.84 2.29
CA PRO A 34 -3.17 6.38 2.22
C PRO A 34 -2.99 5.75 3.60
N MET A 35 -3.92 4.87 3.98
CA MET A 35 -3.82 4.14 5.23
C MET A 35 -2.72 3.08 5.17
N ILE A 36 -1.67 3.26 5.96
CA ILE A 36 -0.72 2.18 6.28
C ILE A 36 -1.37 1.30 7.34
N LEU A 37 -1.65 0.05 6.99
CA LEU A 37 -2.03 -0.97 7.96
C LEU A 37 -0.77 -1.57 8.60
N ASP A 38 -0.60 -1.37 9.91
CA ASP A 38 0.10 -2.35 10.75
C ASP A 38 -0.84 -3.57 10.91
N ASP A 39 -1.00 -4.33 9.84
CA ASP A 39 -1.79 -5.57 9.86
C ASP A 39 -1.12 -6.57 10.81
N HIS A 40 -1.90 -7.09 11.76
CA HIS A 40 -1.43 -8.12 12.69
C HIS A 40 -1.32 -9.45 11.95
N GLY A 41 -0.22 -9.59 11.21
CA GLY A 41 -0.01 -10.61 10.20
C GLY A 41 -0.47 -11.99 10.63
N LYS A 42 -1.58 -12.44 10.03
CA LYS A 42 -1.87 -13.86 9.93
C LYS A 42 -0.94 -14.41 8.87
N GLU A 43 0.09 -15.10 9.35
CA GLU A 43 0.90 -15.99 8.55
C GLU A 43 0.01 -17.19 8.19
N ASP A 44 -0.84 -17.01 7.17
CA ASP A 44 -1.69 -18.07 6.63
C ASP A 44 -0.79 -19.10 5.92
N GLU A 45 -0.26 -20.03 6.74
CA GLU A 45 0.54 -21.21 6.38
C GLU A 45 -0.30 -22.25 5.61
N HIS A 46 -0.88 -21.80 4.50
CA HIS A 46 -1.62 -22.60 3.54
C HIS A 46 -1.38 -22.09 2.11
N VAL A 47 -0.11 -21.83 1.79
CA VAL A 47 0.32 -21.51 0.43
C VAL A 47 -0.03 -22.66 -0.52
N ASN A 48 -0.88 -22.39 -1.51
CA ASN A 48 -1.38 -23.42 -2.44
C ASN A 48 -0.24 -24.09 -3.21
N PHE A 49 0.03 -25.35 -2.83
CA PHE A 49 1.08 -26.22 -3.39
C PHE A 49 1.00 -26.33 -4.92
N GLU A 50 -0.22 -26.37 -5.47
CA GLU A 50 -0.49 -26.62 -6.90
C GLU A 50 0.00 -25.55 -7.87
N PHE A 51 0.18 -24.28 -7.46
CA PHE A 51 0.73 -23.26 -8.38
C PHE A 51 2.21 -23.53 -8.75
N SER A 52 2.88 -24.43 -8.05
CA SER A 52 4.29 -24.77 -8.27
C SER A 52 4.53 -25.71 -9.46
N GLN A 53 3.49 -26.36 -10.01
CA GLN A 53 3.66 -27.54 -10.89
C GLN A 53 3.54 -27.28 -12.41
N HIS A 54 3.37 -26.03 -12.85
CA HIS A 54 3.26 -25.68 -14.28
C HIS A 54 4.18 -24.55 -14.80
N LEU A 55 5.32 -24.30 -14.13
CA LEU A 55 6.36 -23.39 -14.65
C LEU A 55 7.42 -24.09 -15.53
N VAL A 56 6.96 -24.80 -16.56
CA VAL A 56 7.81 -25.20 -17.70
C VAL A 56 7.97 -23.99 -18.64
N GLY A 57 8.52 -22.89 -18.10
CA GLY A 57 8.42 -21.57 -18.76
C GLY A 57 9.19 -20.41 -18.14
N GLY A 58 10.14 -20.65 -17.23
CA GLY A 58 11.00 -19.61 -16.66
C GLY A 58 10.29 -18.63 -15.70
N ILE A 59 10.93 -17.49 -15.44
CA ILE A 59 10.41 -16.44 -14.55
C ILE A 59 9.44 -15.57 -15.34
N SER A 60 8.16 -15.55 -14.95
CA SER A 60 7.20 -14.59 -15.51
C SER A 60 7.43 -13.21 -14.88
N GLU A 61 7.92 -12.26 -15.68
CA GLU A 61 8.15 -10.89 -15.22
C GLU A 61 6.85 -10.07 -15.08
N PRO A 62 6.70 -9.24 -14.03
CA PRO A 62 5.55 -8.37 -13.85
C PRO A 62 5.54 -7.22 -14.86
N THR A 63 4.48 -7.12 -15.66
CA THR A 63 4.34 -6.08 -16.70
C THR A 63 3.10 -5.21 -16.47
N LEU A 64 3.22 -3.93 -16.83
CA LEU A 64 2.09 -2.99 -16.79
C LEU A 64 0.96 -3.48 -17.71
N GLY A 65 -0.28 -3.43 -17.23
CA GLY A 65 -1.42 -3.91 -17.98
C GLY A 65 -1.82 -5.37 -17.74
N MET A 66 -1.05 -6.16 -16.97
CA MET A 66 -1.50 -7.50 -16.55
C MET A 66 -2.77 -7.44 -15.72
N GLU A 67 -3.67 -8.39 -15.96
CA GLU A 67 -4.99 -8.49 -15.32
C GLU A 67 -5.09 -9.75 -14.45
N PHE A 68 -5.69 -9.59 -13.28
CA PHE A 68 -5.88 -10.65 -12.28
C PHE A 68 -7.37 -10.74 -11.89
N PRO A 69 -7.91 -11.94 -11.57
CA PRO A 69 -9.28 -12.07 -11.09
C PRO A 69 -9.50 -11.38 -9.73
N SER A 70 -8.53 -11.50 -8.81
CA SER A 70 -8.62 -10.97 -7.44
C SER A 70 -7.36 -10.25 -6.96
N GLU A 71 -7.46 -9.61 -5.79
CA GLU A 71 -6.34 -9.02 -5.05
C GLU A 71 -5.29 -10.08 -4.67
N ASP A 72 -5.75 -11.27 -4.27
CA ASP A 72 -4.87 -12.38 -3.86
C ASP A 72 -4.23 -13.10 -5.05
N ASP A 73 -4.84 -13.14 -6.24
CA ASP A 73 -4.17 -13.62 -7.46
C ASP A 73 -2.99 -12.73 -7.82
N ALA A 74 -3.17 -11.40 -7.76
CA ALA A 74 -2.08 -10.44 -7.96
C ALA A 74 -0.97 -10.60 -6.90
N ARG A 75 -1.36 -10.76 -5.62
CA ARG A 75 -0.44 -11.05 -4.51
C ARG A 75 0.35 -12.33 -4.76
N ASN A 76 -0.30 -13.41 -5.17
CA ASN A 76 0.30 -14.72 -5.39
C ASN A 76 1.25 -14.71 -6.59
N PHE A 77 0.86 -14.08 -7.70
CA PHE A 77 1.73 -13.85 -8.85
C PHE A 77 3.01 -13.10 -8.45
N TYR A 78 2.89 -11.96 -7.75
CA TYR A 78 4.06 -11.17 -7.37
C TYR A 78 4.90 -11.85 -6.28
N ASN A 79 4.30 -12.67 -5.41
CA ASN A 79 5.01 -13.53 -4.46
C ASN A 79 5.81 -14.63 -5.19
N ALA A 80 5.26 -15.24 -6.24
CA ALA A 80 5.96 -16.23 -7.06
C ALA A 80 7.12 -15.61 -7.85
N TYR A 81 6.94 -14.40 -8.40
CA TYR A 81 8.02 -13.63 -9.02
C TYR A 81 9.11 -13.26 -8.01
N ALA A 82 8.73 -12.72 -6.84
CA ALA A 82 9.66 -12.31 -5.79
C ALA A 82 10.52 -13.48 -5.29
N LYS A 83 9.91 -14.65 -5.03
CA LYS A 83 10.62 -15.87 -4.63
C LYS A 83 11.68 -16.29 -5.65
N GLN A 84 11.38 -16.20 -6.95
CA GLN A 84 12.31 -16.53 -8.02
C GLN A 84 13.43 -15.48 -8.19
N THR A 85 13.15 -14.22 -7.88
CA THR A 85 14.10 -13.09 -7.96
C THR A 85 14.79 -12.78 -6.63
N GLY A 86 14.65 -13.64 -5.61
CA GLY A 86 15.43 -13.60 -4.37
C GLY A 86 14.91 -12.65 -3.28
N PHE A 87 13.64 -12.24 -3.31
CA PHE A 87 13.02 -11.46 -2.24
C PHE A 87 11.65 -12.00 -1.79
N SER A 88 11.13 -11.44 -0.70
CA SER A 88 9.76 -11.70 -0.21
C SER A 88 8.95 -10.41 -0.23
N ILE A 89 7.63 -10.52 -0.37
CA ILE A 89 6.73 -9.36 -0.45
C ILE A 89 6.06 -9.07 0.89
N ARG A 90 5.66 -7.80 1.09
CA ARG A 90 4.73 -7.34 2.11
C ARG A 90 3.65 -6.47 1.46
N VAL A 91 2.49 -6.36 2.08
CA VAL A 91 1.53 -5.28 1.76
C VAL A 91 2.11 -3.97 2.26
N ASN A 92 2.01 -2.90 1.46
CA ASN A 92 2.58 -1.58 1.78
C ASN A 92 1.48 -0.55 2.05
N SER A 93 0.53 -0.42 1.13
CA SER A 93 -0.52 0.58 1.15
C SER A 93 -1.76 0.09 0.38
N TYR A 94 -2.85 0.86 0.48
CA TYR A 94 -4.09 0.63 -0.25
C TYR A 94 -4.97 1.89 -0.25
N TYR A 95 -5.96 1.89 -1.14
CA TYR A 95 -7.02 2.90 -1.17
C TYR A 95 -8.38 2.20 -1.16
N ARG A 96 -9.35 2.83 -0.49
CA ARG A 96 -10.76 2.38 -0.46
C ARG A 96 -11.65 3.37 -1.23
N SER A 97 -12.74 2.87 -1.77
CA SER A 97 -13.80 3.69 -2.38
C SER A 97 -14.52 4.52 -1.32
N LYS A 98 -14.72 5.82 -1.56
CA LYS A 98 -15.54 6.67 -0.68
C LYS A 98 -17.04 6.29 -0.67
N LYS A 99 -17.51 5.50 -1.65
CA LYS A 99 -18.93 5.15 -1.83
C LYS A 99 -19.36 3.94 -0.99
N ASP A 100 -18.51 2.92 -0.96
CA ASP A 100 -18.83 1.57 -0.48
C ASP A 100 -17.72 0.96 0.40
N ASN A 101 -16.63 1.71 0.65
CA ASN A 101 -15.49 1.33 1.49
C ASN A 101 -14.74 0.04 1.05
N SER A 102 -15.03 -0.52 -0.13
CA SER A 102 -14.25 -1.64 -0.67
C SER A 102 -12.86 -1.19 -1.13
N ILE A 103 -11.90 -2.11 -1.14
CA ILE A 103 -10.54 -1.84 -1.62
C ILE A 103 -10.57 -1.70 -3.14
N ILE A 104 -10.01 -0.59 -3.63
CA ILE A 104 -9.94 -0.24 -5.06
C ILE A 104 -8.51 -0.18 -5.60
N SER A 105 -7.50 -0.12 -4.73
CA SER A 105 -6.09 -0.13 -5.09
C SER A 105 -5.26 -0.71 -3.97
N ARG A 106 -4.20 -1.45 -4.32
CA ARG A 106 -3.31 -2.18 -3.40
C ARG A 106 -1.88 -2.07 -3.87
N GLU A 107 -0.97 -1.79 -2.96
CA GLU A 107 0.48 -1.80 -3.22
C GLU A 107 1.15 -2.92 -2.41
N PHE A 108 1.93 -3.74 -3.10
CA PHE A 108 2.84 -4.72 -2.53
C PHE A 108 4.27 -4.24 -2.76
N CYS A 109 5.17 -4.48 -1.82
CA CYS A 109 6.60 -4.16 -2.00
C CYS A 109 7.50 -5.21 -1.34
N CYS A 110 8.79 -5.16 -1.63
CA CYS A 110 9.77 -6.02 -0.98
C CYS A 110 9.75 -5.85 0.55
N SER A 111 9.90 -6.93 1.31
CA SER A 111 10.01 -6.88 2.78
C SER A 111 11.12 -5.93 3.24
N LYS A 112 12.19 -5.79 2.45
CA LYS A 112 13.32 -4.88 2.68
C LYS A 112 13.14 -3.44 2.16
N GLU A 113 11.96 -3.09 1.62
CA GLU A 113 11.70 -1.78 1.03
C GLU A 113 11.78 -0.64 2.07
N GLY A 114 12.28 0.51 1.60
CA GLY A 114 12.49 1.72 2.39
C GLY A 114 13.72 1.64 3.30
N PHE A 115 13.88 2.62 4.18
CA PHE A 115 14.94 2.66 5.19
C PHE A 115 14.34 2.80 6.59
N ARG A 116 14.92 2.11 7.57
CA ARG A 116 14.53 2.27 8.98
C ARG A 116 15.06 3.61 9.48
N ARG A 117 14.17 4.58 9.77
CA ARG A 117 14.55 5.81 10.49
C ARG A 117 15.30 5.43 11.77
N GLU A 118 16.51 5.96 11.90
CA GLU A 118 17.34 5.73 13.08
C GLU A 118 16.63 6.27 14.32
N LYS A 119 16.31 5.37 15.26
CA LYS A 119 15.90 5.80 16.60
C LYS A 119 17.17 6.24 17.31
N ARG A 120 17.43 7.56 17.31
CA ARG A 120 18.37 8.19 18.25
C ARG A 120 18.19 7.52 19.62
N SER A 121 19.27 6.96 20.14
CA SER A 121 19.24 6.27 21.43
C SER A 121 18.74 7.24 22.49
N ARG A 122 17.58 6.94 23.10
CA ARG A 122 17.22 7.57 24.36
C ARG A 122 18.24 7.07 25.36
N ASN A 123 19.07 7.98 25.88
CA ASN A 123 20.21 7.60 26.72
C ASN A 123 19.74 6.75 27.91
N VAL A 124 20.53 5.73 28.25
CA VAL A 124 20.15 4.69 29.22
C VAL A 124 20.54 5.13 30.63
N ASP A 125 20.12 6.35 31.00
CA ASP A 125 20.28 6.95 32.32
C ASP A 125 19.06 6.63 33.20
N SER A 126 18.67 5.35 33.17
CA SER A 126 17.58 4.79 33.97
C SER A 126 17.93 3.34 34.26
N GLY A 127 18.36 3.06 35.49
CA GLY A 127 18.95 1.79 35.94
C GLY A 127 17.98 0.61 36.06
N ASP A 128 17.06 0.46 35.12
CA ASP A 128 16.12 -0.66 35.04
C ASP A 128 16.50 -1.57 33.87
N ASP A 129 17.39 -2.53 34.14
CA ASP A 129 17.95 -3.46 33.14
C ASP A 129 16.85 -4.26 32.41
N SER A 130 15.74 -4.52 33.11
CA SER A 130 14.53 -5.21 32.64
C SER A 130 13.94 -4.64 31.34
N LYS A 131 14.25 -3.38 30.99
CA LYS A 131 13.71 -2.70 29.80
C LYS A 131 14.68 -2.67 28.60
N ARG A 132 15.86 -3.30 28.67
CA ARG A 132 16.84 -3.41 27.57
C ARG A 132 16.41 -4.36 26.45
N ARG A 133 15.28 -4.04 25.78
CA ARG A 133 14.82 -4.73 24.56
C ARG A 133 15.92 -4.66 23.50
N ARG A 134 16.50 -5.82 23.14
CA ARG A 134 17.53 -5.93 22.10
C ARG A 134 17.10 -5.17 20.83
N ALA A 135 18.01 -4.38 20.27
CA ALA A 135 17.73 -3.65 19.03
C ALA A 135 17.39 -4.65 17.91
N ARG A 136 16.19 -4.52 17.31
CA ARG A 136 15.83 -5.31 16.13
C ARG A 136 16.80 -4.96 14.99
N PRO A 137 17.35 -5.95 14.26
CA PRO A 137 18.27 -5.70 13.16
C PRO A 137 17.64 -4.82 12.08
N ILE A 138 18.48 -4.12 11.32
CA ILE A 138 18.03 -3.29 10.20
C ILE A 138 17.73 -4.22 9.01
N THR A 139 16.44 -4.50 8.78
CA THR A 139 15.96 -5.38 7.70
C THR A 139 15.50 -4.62 6.45
N ARG A 140 15.44 -3.29 6.51
CA ARG A 140 15.04 -2.40 5.40
C ARG A 140 16.27 -1.69 4.86
N GLU A 141 16.73 -2.10 3.68
CA GLU A 141 18.02 -1.73 3.08
C GLU A 141 17.89 -0.78 1.87
N GLY A 142 16.69 -0.26 1.61
CA GLY A 142 16.43 0.64 0.48
C GLY A 142 16.00 -0.05 -0.81
N CYS A 143 15.54 -1.31 -0.74
CA CYS A 143 14.99 -2.00 -1.90
C CYS A 143 13.80 -1.20 -2.49
N LYS A 144 13.72 -1.11 -3.82
CA LYS A 144 12.67 -0.35 -4.52
C LYS A 144 11.53 -1.22 -5.06
N ALA A 145 11.78 -2.52 -5.18
CA ALA A 145 10.87 -3.50 -5.76
C ALA A 145 9.42 -3.38 -5.23
N LEU A 146 8.49 -2.94 -6.08
CA LEU A 146 7.09 -2.68 -5.75
C LEU A 146 6.15 -3.01 -6.92
N MET A 147 4.90 -3.37 -6.60
CA MET A 147 3.83 -3.57 -7.56
C MET A 147 2.54 -2.95 -7.03
N THR A 148 1.84 -2.16 -7.86
CA THR A 148 0.49 -1.63 -7.52
C THR A 148 -0.54 -2.17 -8.49
N VAL A 149 -1.63 -2.74 -7.95
CA VAL A 149 -2.82 -3.14 -8.71
C VAL A 149 -4.02 -2.26 -8.35
N ARG A 150 -4.87 -1.95 -9.33
CA ARG A 150 -6.11 -1.20 -9.17
C ARG A 150 -7.29 -2.01 -9.69
N ARG A 151 -8.36 -2.08 -8.90
CA ARG A 151 -9.62 -2.74 -9.27
C ARG A 151 -10.36 -1.92 -10.34
N ARG A 152 -10.89 -2.61 -11.35
CA ARG A 152 -11.77 -2.09 -12.40
C ARG A 152 -13.24 -2.28 -12.04
N GLU A 153 -14.12 -1.62 -12.78
CA GLU A 153 -15.58 -1.73 -12.62
C GLU A 153 -16.12 -3.15 -12.88
N ASN A 154 -15.48 -3.88 -13.81
CA ASN A 154 -15.77 -5.30 -14.09
C ASN A 154 -15.21 -6.28 -13.03
N GLY A 155 -14.70 -5.77 -11.90
CA GLY A 155 -14.20 -6.56 -10.77
C GLY A 155 -12.73 -6.99 -10.86
N GLN A 156 -12.16 -7.08 -12.07
CA GLN A 156 -10.75 -7.47 -12.27
C GLN A 156 -9.76 -6.46 -11.68
N TRP A 157 -8.54 -6.91 -11.44
CA TRP A 157 -7.44 -6.11 -10.91
C TRP A 157 -6.35 -5.91 -11.96
N LEU A 158 -6.01 -4.65 -12.25
CA LEU A 158 -5.05 -4.26 -13.29
C LEU A 158 -3.72 -3.80 -12.67
N MET A 159 -2.58 -4.29 -13.15
CA MET A 159 -1.27 -3.74 -12.77
C MET A 159 -1.08 -2.33 -13.32
N ARG A 160 -0.92 -1.36 -12.42
CA ARG A 160 -0.80 0.09 -12.72
C ARG A 160 0.60 0.66 -12.51
N LYS A 161 1.45 -0.03 -11.74
CA LYS A 161 2.80 0.41 -11.36
C LYS A 161 3.66 -0.82 -11.07
N ILE A 162 4.90 -0.78 -11.54
CA ILE A 162 5.98 -1.73 -11.24
C ILE A 162 7.26 -0.89 -11.09
N GLY A 163 8.20 -1.32 -10.24
CA GLY A 163 9.49 -0.66 -9.95
C GLY A 163 10.29 -1.45 -8.93
#